data_AF-W2T466-F1
#
_entry.id   AF-W2T466-F1
#
_cell.length_a   1.000
_cell.length_b   1.000
_cell.length_c   1.000
_cell.angle_alpha   90.00
_cell.angle_beta   90.00
_cell.angle_gamma   90.00
#
_symmetry.space_group_name_H-M   'P 1'
#
loop_
_entity.id
_entity.type
_entity.pdbx_description
1 polymer ?
#
loop_
_entity_poly.entity_id
_entity_poly.type
_entity_poly.pdbx_seq_one_letter_code
_entity_poly.pdbx_strand_id
1 'polypeptide(L)'
;MSKVDVAAIAASVQEFYYTNNAERRKELDEDLCQFKSRFPCDDTVAACILLMGSRYPASVQYFGAISLYETIRQRYEECVANVTLMEVLKSFLIENLTSSAHVQLQSITNKLSSALAILSLYCMPDVWPDPVATLTNIWAAQPELLLRVLAEIAAEFSNIKMPLTQRSKLKTELHRTSEDIIRIIFTVMGAEDASPSTRQAAVDCVEQWVKLPGVGLQQWTPVLSVVFGAVAEDSAALTNLLNILAANDELASTDQLVHDLCHYITTLIAQKLLRDLTENVDSDEVVSLVSAICTVAVTAIPTLLRNAKKSGTGLLW
;
A
#
# COMPACT_ATOMS: atom_id res chain seq x y z
N MET A 1 -0.33 27.37 28.04
CA MET A 1 0.11 25.98 27.82
C MET A 1 1.56 26.02 27.39
N SER A 2 2.42 25.13 27.90
CA SER A 2 3.85 25.15 27.56
C SER A 2 4.05 24.66 26.13
N LYS A 3 4.75 25.46 25.31
CA LYS A 3 5.14 25.10 23.95
C LYS A 3 5.99 23.82 23.96
N VAL A 4 5.82 22.97 22.95
CA VAL A 4 6.60 21.74 22.82
C VAL A 4 8.09 22.07 22.66
N ASP A 5 8.94 21.50 23.53
CA ASP A 5 10.39 21.58 23.38
C ASP A 5 10.88 20.43 22.48
N VAL A 6 11.04 20.74 21.20
CA VAL A 6 11.51 19.79 20.18
C VAL A 6 12.92 19.31 20.45
N ALA A 7 13.80 20.15 21.02
CA ALA A 7 15.16 19.77 21.31
C ALA A 7 15.22 18.76 22.46
N ALA A 8 14.38 18.93 23.49
CA ALA A 8 14.23 17.97 24.57
C ALA A 8 13.73 16.61 24.05
N ILE A 9 12.71 16.60 23.18
CA ILE A 9 12.19 15.34 22.59
C ILE A 9 13.28 14.64 21.77
N ALA A 10 13.99 15.39 20.92
CA ALA A 10 15.08 14.83 20.13
C ALA A 10 16.19 14.22 21.01
N ALA A 11 16.52 14.87 22.14
CA ALA A 11 17.48 14.34 23.11
C ALA A 11 16.96 13.05 23.77
N SER A 12 15.68 13.00 24.16
CA SER A 12 15.05 11.79 24.73
C SER A 12 15.06 10.62 23.75
N VAL A 13 14.78 10.85 22.45
CA VAL A 13 14.87 9.80 21.42
C VAL A 13 16.30 9.29 21.27
N GLN A 14 17.30 10.17 21.26
CA GLN A 14 18.70 9.74 21.19
C GLN A 14 19.09 8.95 22.45
N GLU A 15 18.75 9.45 23.64
CA GLU A 15 19.01 8.76 24.90
C GLU A 15 18.39 7.36 24.92
N PHE A 16 17.17 7.21 24.40
CA PHE A 16 16.47 5.93 24.33
C PHE A 16 17.29 4.86 23.59
N TYR A 17 17.92 5.23 22.46
CA TYR A 17 18.75 4.32 21.68
C TYR A 17 20.15 4.05 22.26
N TYR A 18 20.70 4.99 23.04
CA TYR A 18 22.07 4.88 23.57
C TYR A 18 22.16 4.48 25.05
N THR A 19 21.08 4.59 25.83
CA THR A 19 21.10 4.23 27.25
C THR A 19 21.27 2.74 27.44
N ASN A 20 22.10 2.34 28.41
CA ASN A 20 22.27 0.94 28.83
C ASN A 20 21.37 0.57 30.02
N ASN A 21 20.64 1.54 30.59
CA ASN A 21 19.74 1.31 31.71
C ASN A 21 18.33 0.96 31.20
N ALA A 22 17.87 -0.25 31.52
CA ALA A 22 16.56 -0.76 31.08
C ALA A 22 15.37 0.01 31.69
N GLU A 23 15.46 0.42 32.96
CA GLU A 23 14.41 1.19 33.62
C GLU A 23 14.30 2.58 32.98
N ARG A 24 15.44 3.24 32.76
CA ARG A 24 15.49 4.53 32.07
C ARG A 24 14.96 4.45 30.65
N ARG A 25 15.29 3.38 29.91
CA ARG A 25 14.76 3.16 28.56
C ARG A 25 13.23 3.03 28.57
N LYS A 26 12.67 2.36 29.59
CA LYS A 26 11.22 2.23 29.74
C LYS A 26 10.56 3.57 30.07
N GLU A 27 11.13 4.37 30.97
CA GLU A 27 10.64 5.73 31.25
C GLU A 27 10.62 6.60 29.99
N LEU A 28 11.70 6.56 29.21
CA LEU A 28 11.80 7.29 27.94
C LEU A 28 10.74 6.81 26.94
N ASP A 29 10.49 5.50 26.84
CA ASP A 29 9.44 4.96 25.98
C ASP A 29 8.06 5.48 26.36
N GLU A 30 7.73 5.47 27.66
CA GLU A 30 6.48 5.97 28.19
C GLU A 30 6.30 7.47 27.90
N ASP A 31 7.33 8.28 28.13
CA ASP A 31 7.34 9.72 27.85
C ASP A 31 7.16 10.02 26.35
N LEU A 32 7.90 9.30 25.49
CA LEU A 32 7.84 9.46 24.03
C LEU A 32 6.50 8.98 23.46
N CYS A 33 5.87 7.98 24.07
CA CYS A 33 4.51 7.58 23.73
C CYS A 33 3.48 8.65 24.13
N GLN A 34 3.62 9.22 25.33
CA GLN A 34 2.72 10.27 25.82
C GLN A 34 2.81 11.58 25.03
N PHE A 35 3.97 11.89 24.43
CA PHE A 35 4.15 13.08 23.59
C PHE A 35 3.03 13.25 22.53
N LYS A 36 2.56 12.16 21.94
CA LYS A 36 1.59 12.15 20.83
C LYS A 36 0.20 12.67 21.24
N SER A 37 -0.15 12.59 22.52
CA SER A 37 -1.46 13.00 23.07
C SER A 37 -1.39 14.11 24.12
N ARG A 38 -0.20 14.40 24.66
CA ARG A 38 0.00 15.38 25.74
C ARG A 38 -0.20 16.84 25.31
N PHE A 39 0.03 17.16 24.05
CA PHE A 39 0.01 18.53 23.53
C PHE A 39 -1.16 18.76 22.54
N PRO A 40 -1.54 20.02 22.26
CA PRO A 40 -2.47 20.36 21.17
C PRO A 40 -2.06 19.72 19.84
N CYS A 41 -3.04 19.43 18.98
CA CYS A 41 -2.79 18.67 17.74
C CYS A 41 -1.83 19.41 16.80
N ASP A 42 -2.04 20.71 16.64
CA ASP A 42 -1.21 21.62 15.88
C ASP A 42 0.23 21.68 16.41
N ASP A 43 0.40 21.80 17.73
CA ASP A 43 1.72 21.78 18.38
C ASP A 43 2.43 20.43 18.20
N THR A 44 1.72 19.31 18.35
CA THR A 44 2.27 17.95 18.12
C THR A 44 2.70 17.77 16.66
N VAL A 45 1.85 18.17 15.71
CA VAL A 45 2.16 18.10 14.27
C VAL A 45 3.38 18.97 13.94
N ALA A 46 3.41 20.21 14.42
CA ALA A 46 4.54 21.11 14.20
C ALA A 46 5.84 20.54 14.77
N ALA A 47 5.78 19.95 15.96
CA ALA A 47 6.94 19.28 16.57
C ALA A 47 7.40 18.06 15.74
N CYS A 48 6.48 17.22 15.25
CA CYS A 48 6.83 16.09 14.38
C CYS A 48 7.54 16.54 13.09
N ILE A 49 7.01 17.60 12.44
CA ILE A 49 7.63 18.21 11.26
C ILE A 49 9.05 18.70 11.56
N LEU A 50 9.25 19.37 12.70
CA LEU A 50 10.55 19.88 13.10
C LEU A 50 11.56 18.76 13.43
N LEU A 51 11.11 17.64 14.01
CA LEU A 51 11.95 16.47 14.31
C LEU A 51 12.49 15.80 13.02
N MET A 52 11.78 15.95 11.90
CA MET A 52 12.22 15.45 10.59
C MET A 52 13.21 16.38 9.87
N GLY A 53 13.62 17.50 10.49
CA GLY A 53 14.61 18.40 9.93
C GLY A 53 15.99 17.72 9.77
N SER A 54 16.72 18.12 8.72
CA SER A 54 18.03 17.57 8.35
C SER A 54 19.12 17.69 9.43
N ARG A 55 18.92 18.56 10.43
CA ARG A 55 19.81 18.72 11.58
C ARG A 55 19.79 17.53 12.54
N TYR A 56 18.75 16.70 12.52
CA TYR A 56 18.58 15.57 13.42
C TYR A 56 19.00 14.25 12.76
N PRO A 57 19.50 13.27 13.54
CA PRO A 57 19.86 11.97 13.00
C PRO A 57 18.61 11.18 12.57
N ALA A 58 18.85 10.18 11.72
CA ALA A 58 17.84 9.28 11.17
C ALA A 58 16.84 8.72 12.19
N SER A 59 17.30 8.33 13.38
CA SER A 59 16.43 7.77 14.44
C SER A 59 15.39 8.79 14.94
N VAL A 60 15.80 10.06 15.06
CA VAL A 60 14.91 11.16 15.46
C VAL A 60 13.95 11.53 14.31
N GLN A 61 14.45 11.57 13.08
CA GLN A 61 13.60 11.81 11.91
C GLN A 61 12.53 10.72 11.76
N TYR A 62 12.91 9.45 11.92
CA TYR A 62 11.98 8.34 11.90
C TYR A 62 10.95 8.44 13.03
N PHE A 63 11.37 8.81 14.25
CA PHE A 63 10.44 9.07 15.36
C PHE A 63 9.45 10.19 15.02
N GLY A 64 9.90 11.26 14.36
CA GLY A 64 9.03 12.32 13.86
C GLY A 64 8.00 11.81 12.84
N ALA A 65 8.43 10.99 11.88
CA ALA A 65 7.55 10.44 10.84
C ALA A 65 6.50 9.47 11.41
N ILE A 66 6.90 8.53 12.28
CA ILE A 66 5.95 7.59 12.90
C ILE A 66 5.00 8.30 13.86
N SER A 67 5.47 9.30 14.61
CA SER A 67 4.62 10.11 15.49
C SER A 67 3.62 10.95 14.70
N LEU A 68 4.02 11.48 13.54
CA LEU A 68 3.11 12.20 12.65
C LEU A 68 2.01 11.27 12.12
N TYR A 69 2.39 10.09 11.60
CA TYR A 69 1.44 9.07 11.14
C TYR A 69 0.43 8.71 12.24
N GLU A 70 0.91 8.43 13.45
CA GLU A 70 0.04 8.09 14.58
C GLU A 70 -0.86 9.25 15.00
N THR A 71 -0.34 10.48 14.98
CA THR A 71 -1.12 11.68 15.31
C THR A 71 -2.27 11.85 14.32
N ILE A 72 -2.01 11.76 13.01
CA ILE A 72 -3.06 11.80 11.97
C ILE A 72 -4.05 10.66 12.19
N ARG A 73 -3.56 9.44 12.46
CA ARG A 73 -4.40 8.27 12.64
C ARG A 73 -5.33 8.35 13.84
N GLN A 74 -4.83 8.87 14.97
CA GLN A 74 -5.55 8.87 16.25
C GLN A 74 -6.40 10.13 16.45
N ARG A 75 -5.96 11.27 15.91
CA ARG A 75 -6.58 12.59 16.10
C ARG A 75 -7.09 13.16 14.78
N TYR A 76 -7.54 12.29 13.86
CA TYR A 76 -7.94 12.66 12.51
C TYR A 76 -9.03 13.75 12.50
N GLU A 77 -9.98 13.72 13.43
CA GLU A 77 -11.05 14.71 13.54
C GLU A 77 -10.49 16.12 13.78
N GLU A 78 -9.47 16.26 14.64
CA GLU A 78 -8.79 17.53 14.90
C GLU A 78 -7.98 17.99 13.68
N CYS A 79 -7.27 17.05 13.02
CA CYS A 79 -6.50 17.34 11.82
C CYS A 79 -7.39 17.84 10.66
N VAL A 80 -8.53 17.18 10.43
CA VAL A 80 -9.42 17.44 9.30
C VAL A 80 -10.33 18.65 9.56
N ALA A 81 -10.77 18.88 10.80
CA ALA A 81 -11.60 20.03 11.14
C ALA A 81 -10.86 21.37 11.05
N ASN A 82 -9.53 21.37 11.21
CA ASN A 82 -8.70 22.56 11.08
C ASN A 82 -8.10 22.65 9.66
N VAL A 83 -8.72 23.44 8.79
CA VAL A 83 -8.29 23.61 7.39
C VAL A 83 -6.84 24.06 7.28
N THR A 84 -6.37 24.97 8.14
CA THR A 84 -4.97 25.42 8.11
C THR A 84 -4.01 24.30 8.46
N LEU A 85 -4.32 23.50 9.49
CA LEU A 85 -3.51 22.35 9.87
C LEU A 85 -3.49 21.28 8.77
N MET A 86 -4.65 21.00 8.17
CA MET A 86 -4.79 20.06 7.06
C MET A 86 -3.92 20.46 5.87
N GLU A 87 -3.96 21.73 5.45
CA GLU A 87 -3.11 22.23 4.36
C GLU A 87 -1.62 22.14 4.69
N VAL A 88 -1.22 22.47 5.93
CA VAL A 88 0.17 22.31 6.39
C VAL A 88 0.61 20.86 6.31
N LEU A 89 -0.20 19.92 6.80
CA LEU A 89 0.09 18.48 6.72
C LEU A 89 0.23 18.01 5.27
N LYS A 90 -0.74 18.36 4.43
CA LYS A 90 -0.77 17.98 3.01
C LYS A 90 0.45 18.51 2.27
N SER A 91 0.72 19.82 2.35
CA SER A 91 1.87 20.45 1.71
C SER A 91 3.18 19.86 2.21
N PHE A 92 3.35 19.73 3.53
CA PHE A 92 4.58 19.15 4.09
C PHE A 92 4.83 17.72 3.58
N LEU A 93 3.83 16.84 3.63
CA LEU A 93 3.98 15.45 3.23
C LEU A 93 4.32 15.32 1.74
N ILE A 94 3.63 16.08 0.89
CA ILE A 94 3.89 16.09 -0.55
C ILE A 94 5.29 16.65 -0.83
N GLU A 95 5.64 17.82 -0.28
CA GLU A 95 6.95 18.46 -0.53
C GLU A 95 8.11 17.60 -0.03
N ASN A 96 7.98 16.99 1.15
CA ASN A 96 9.01 16.15 1.74
C ASN A 96 9.25 14.90 0.90
N LEU A 97 8.19 14.18 0.53
CA LEU A 97 8.27 13.02 -0.36
C LEU A 97 8.87 13.41 -1.72
N THR A 98 8.39 14.49 -2.33
CA THR A 98 8.88 14.97 -3.64
C THR A 98 10.37 15.29 -3.64
N SER A 99 10.87 15.88 -2.56
CA SER A 99 12.25 16.40 -2.51
C SER A 99 13.25 15.39 -1.95
N SER A 100 12.80 14.47 -1.09
CA SER A 100 13.69 13.64 -0.27
C SER A 100 13.56 12.13 -0.48
N ALA A 101 12.56 11.64 -1.23
CA ALA A 101 12.31 10.20 -1.37
C ALA A 101 13.52 9.39 -1.87
N HIS A 102 14.39 9.98 -2.70
CA HIS A 102 15.56 9.30 -3.26
C HIS A 102 16.83 9.35 -2.37
N VAL A 103 16.84 10.22 -1.35
CA VAL A 103 18.03 10.48 -0.52
C VAL A 103 17.80 10.06 0.93
N GLN A 104 16.55 10.12 1.39
CA GLN A 104 16.17 9.76 2.74
C GLN A 104 16.11 8.24 2.93
N LEU A 105 16.26 7.78 4.18
CA LEU A 105 16.08 6.37 4.51
C LEU A 105 14.69 5.87 4.11
N GLN A 106 14.65 4.72 3.46
CA GLN A 106 13.42 4.09 2.98
C GLN A 106 12.37 3.90 4.07
N SER A 107 12.77 3.60 5.31
CA SER A 107 11.84 3.46 6.44
C SER A 107 11.09 4.75 6.74
N ILE A 108 11.72 5.91 6.58
CA ILE A 108 11.09 7.22 6.78
C ILE A 108 10.17 7.53 5.60
N THR A 109 10.66 7.34 4.36
CA THR A 109 9.85 7.51 3.15
C THR A 109 8.58 6.67 3.21
N ASN A 110 8.69 5.39 3.58
CA ASN A 110 7.53 4.50 3.74
C ASN A 110 6.54 5.04 4.75
N LYS A 111 7.01 5.52 5.92
CA LYS A 111 6.10 6.07 6.95
C LYS A 111 5.45 7.38 6.52
N LEU A 112 6.15 8.23 5.77
CA LEU A 112 5.56 9.44 5.19
C LEU A 112 4.54 9.12 4.11
N SER A 113 4.78 8.11 3.28
CA SER A 113 3.79 7.60 2.32
C SER A 113 2.53 7.09 3.04
N SER A 114 2.67 6.28 4.10
CA SER A 114 1.54 5.84 4.93
C SER A 114 0.80 7.02 5.58
N ALA A 115 1.53 8.06 6.02
CA ALA A 115 0.95 9.26 6.62
C ALA A 115 0.14 10.09 5.61
N LEU A 116 0.64 10.24 4.38
CA LEU A 116 -0.09 10.90 3.30
C LEU A 116 -1.29 10.09 2.85
N ALA A 117 -1.14 8.77 2.76
CA ALA A 117 -2.23 7.85 2.43
C ALA A 117 -3.37 7.95 3.43
N ILE A 118 -3.08 7.83 4.73
CA ILE A 118 -4.12 7.88 5.76
C ILE A 118 -4.76 9.28 5.88
N LEU A 119 -4.00 10.36 5.69
CA LEU A 119 -4.54 11.72 5.60
C LEU A 119 -5.51 11.84 4.42
N SER A 120 -5.11 11.34 3.24
CA SER A 120 -5.95 11.35 2.03
C SER A 120 -7.27 10.62 2.26
N LEU A 121 -7.22 9.44 2.89
CA LEU A 121 -8.41 8.66 3.23
C LEU A 121 -9.36 9.37 4.20
N TYR A 122 -8.84 10.09 5.21
CA TYR A 122 -9.68 10.86 6.14
C TYR A 122 -10.25 12.15 5.52
N CYS A 123 -9.60 12.69 4.49
CA CYS A 123 -10.09 13.87 3.79
C CYS A 123 -11.08 13.55 2.67
N MET A 124 -11.11 12.33 2.16
CA MET A 124 -12.06 11.91 1.11
C MET A 124 -13.46 11.63 1.68
N PRO A 125 -14.54 12.01 0.97
CA PRO A 125 -14.57 12.83 -0.25
C PRO A 125 -14.71 14.33 0.00
N ASP A 126 -14.94 14.77 1.24
CA ASP A 126 -15.49 16.11 1.51
C ASP A 126 -14.43 17.22 1.54
N VAL A 127 -13.23 16.92 2.07
CA VAL A 127 -12.17 17.93 2.32
C VAL A 127 -11.11 17.92 1.23
N TRP A 128 -10.72 16.72 0.78
CA TRP A 128 -9.86 16.52 -0.38
C TRP A 128 -10.55 15.52 -1.31
N PRO A 129 -11.36 16.00 -2.27
CA PRO A 129 -12.24 15.12 -3.04
C PRO A 129 -11.51 14.17 -3.98
N ASP A 130 -10.35 14.57 -4.51
CA ASP A 130 -9.61 13.80 -5.50
C ASP A 130 -8.10 13.83 -5.23
N PRO A 131 -7.63 13.09 -4.20
CA PRO A 131 -6.21 13.00 -3.90
C PRO A 131 -5.43 12.29 -5.00
N VAL A 132 -6.02 11.27 -5.65
CA VAL A 132 -5.34 10.51 -6.69
C VAL A 132 -5.01 11.40 -7.88
N ALA A 133 -5.98 12.13 -8.45
CA ALA A 133 -5.67 13.03 -9.57
C ALA A 133 -4.69 14.14 -9.17
N THR A 134 -4.82 14.68 -7.95
CA THR A 134 -3.88 15.69 -7.43
C THR A 134 -2.45 15.15 -7.41
N LEU A 135 -2.23 13.97 -6.83
CA LEU A 135 -0.90 13.35 -6.73
C LEU A 135 -0.37 12.93 -8.10
N THR A 136 -1.22 12.40 -8.99
CA THR A 136 -0.84 12.06 -10.37
C THR A 136 -0.31 13.28 -11.12
N ASN A 137 -0.93 14.44 -10.95
CA ASN A 137 -0.46 15.68 -11.58
C ASN A 137 0.88 16.16 -11.02
N ILE A 138 1.08 16.08 -9.71
CA ILE A 138 2.31 16.53 -9.04
C ILE A 138 3.49 15.61 -9.37
N TRP A 139 3.26 14.30 -9.38
CA TRP A 139 4.29 13.27 -9.56
C TRP A 139 4.26 12.59 -10.93
N ALA A 140 3.74 13.26 -11.95
CA ALA A 140 3.76 12.74 -13.33
C ALA A 140 5.18 12.37 -13.80
N ALA A 141 6.19 13.12 -13.35
CA ALA A 141 7.60 12.86 -13.63
C ALA A 141 8.30 11.90 -12.63
N GLN A 142 7.58 11.40 -11.63
CA GLN A 142 8.08 10.50 -10.59
C GLN A 142 7.11 9.32 -10.39
N PRO A 143 6.89 8.48 -11.43
CA PRO A 143 5.86 7.43 -11.42
C PRO A 143 6.07 6.38 -10.33
N GLU A 144 7.33 6.07 -9.98
CA GLU A 144 7.64 5.14 -8.89
C GLU A 144 7.15 5.66 -7.52
N LEU A 145 7.38 6.94 -7.22
CA LEU A 145 6.91 7.56 -5.98
C LEU A 145 5.38 7.60 -5.95
N LEU A 146 4.77 7.99 -7.07
CA LEU A 146 3.32 8.01 -7.23
C LEU A 146 2.72 6.63 -6.91
N LEU A 147 3.19 5.58 -7.57
CA LEU A 147 2.67 4.22 -7.40
C LEU A 147 2.83 3.72 -5.96
N ARG A 148 3.94 4.02 -5.29
CA ARG A 148 4.13 3.66 -3.88
C ARG A 148 3.10 4.33 -2.97
N VAL A 149 2.83 5.62 -3.15
CA VAL A 149 1.81 6.31 -2.34
C VAL A 149 0.40 5.82 -2.67
N LEU A 150 0.10 5.55 -3.94
CA LEU A 150 -1.17 4.97 -4.35
C LEU A 150 -1.39 3.56 -3.77
N ALA A 151 -0.34 2.74 -3.67
CA ALA A 151 -0.40 1.45 -3.00
C ALA A 151 -0.72 1.59 -1.51
N GLU A 152 -0.08 2.54 -0.83
CA GLU A 152 -0.32 2.84 0.59
C GLU A 152 -1.76 3.34 0.85
N ILE A 153 -2.37 4.10 -0.08
CA ILE A 153 -3.79 4.50 0.03
C ILE A 153 -4.70 3.28 0.15
N ALA A 154 -4.48 2.25 -0.69
CA ALA A 154 -5.28 1.03 -0.60
C ALA A 154 -4.96 0.23 0.68
N ALA A 155 -3.68 0.09 1.03
CA ALA A 155 -3.25 -0.66 2.20
C ALA A 155 -3.81 -0.08 3.52
N GLU A 156 -3.78 1.25 3.67
CA GLU A 156 -4.22 1.96 4.88
C GLU A 156 -5.74 1.96 5.08
N PHE A 157 -6.54 1.58 4.07
CA PHE A 157 -8.01 1.45 4.23
C PHE A 157 -8.39 0.48 5.36
N SER A 158 -7.57 -0.54 5.60
CA SER A 158 -7.76 -1.49 6.71
C SER A 158 -7.54 -0.85 8.09
N ASN A 159 -6.69 0.17 8.17
CA ASN A 159 -6.24 0.83 9.40
C ASN A 159 -7.07 2.05 9.80
N ILE A 160 -7.94 2.53 8.91
CA ILE A 160 -8.85 3.65 9.12
C ILE A 160 -9.80 3.40 10.28
N LYS A 161 -9.96 4.41 11.13
CA LYS A 161 -10.92 4.44 12.23
C LYS A 161 -11.95 5.51 11.96
N MET A 162 -13.11 5.13 11.42
CA MET A 162 -14.25 6.02 11.24
C MET A 162 -15.56 5.25 11.37
N PRO A 163 -16.70 5.91 11.65
CA PRO A 163 -18.02 5.30 11.64
C PRO A 163 -18.30 4.49 10.36
N LEU A 164 -19.03 3.38 10.50
CA LEU A 164 -19.31 2.45 9.38
C LEU A 164 -19.92 3.16 8.16
N THR A 165 -20.82 4.12 8.38
CA THR A 165 -21.45 4.89 7.29
C THR A 165 -20.45 5.71 6.50
N GLN A 166 -19.51 6.39 7.17
CA GLN A 166 -18.42 7.12 6.52
C GLN A 166 -17.46 6.15 5.83
N ARG A 167 -17.10 5.04 6.48
CA ARG A 167 -16.23 4.01 5.91
C ARG A 167 -16.82 3.41 4.62
N SER A 168 -18.12 3.18 4.59
CA SER A 168 -18.81 2.69 3.38
C SER A 168 -18.78 3.71 2.25
N LYS A 169 -18.96 5.02 2.54
CA LYS A 169 -18.81 6.07 1.52
C LYS A 169 -17.39 6.13 0.97
N LEU A 170 -16.39 6.14 1.85
CA LEU A 170 -14.98 6.10 1.46
C LEU A 170 -14.67 4.87 0.59
N LYS A 171 -15.20 3.71 0.96
CA LYS A 171 -15.06 2.48 0.16
C LYS A 171 -15.63 2.66 -1.26
N THR A 172 -16.83 3.22 -1.39
CA THR A 172 -17.45 3.50 -2.70
C THR A 172 -16.60 4.47 -3.52
N GLU A 173 -16.03 5.50 -2.89
CA GLU A 173 -15.13 6.44 -3.58
C GLU A 173 -13.84 5.76 -4.05
N LEU A 174 -13.21 4.93 -3.21
CA LEU A 174 -12.03 4.15 -3.63
C LEU A 174 -12.36 3.21 -4.81
N HIS A 175 -13.53 2.58 -4.81
CA HIS A 175 -13.97 1.77 -5.95
C HIS A 175 -14.12 2.59 -7.23
N ARG A 176 -14.65 3.82 -7.13
CA ARG A 176 -14.71 4.75 -8.26
C ARG A 176 -13.31 5.15 -8.75
N THR A 177 -12.42 5.49 -7.82
CA THR A 177 -11.03 5.86 -8.12
C THR A 177 -10.22 4.70 -8.69
N SER A 178 -10.63 3.45 -8.48
CA SER A 178 -9.91 2.27 -9.01
C SER A 178 -9.74 2.30 -10.53
N GLU A 179 -10.68 2.91 -11.28
CA GLU A 179 -10.53 3.10 -12.72
C GLU A 179 -9.36 4.01 -13.08
N ASP A 180 -9.13 5.07 -12.32
CA ASP A 180 -8.02 5.99 -12.52
C ASP A 180 -6.69 5.29 -12.23
N ILE A 181 -6.66 4.49 -11.16
CA ILE A 181 -5.49 3.68 -10.76
C ILE A 181 -5.14 2.68 -11.87
N ILE A 182 -6.13 1.97 -12.40
CA ILE A 182 -5.95 1.04 -13.52
C ILE A 182 -5.33 1.74 -14.72
N ARG A 183 -5.81 2.94 -15.08
CA ARG A 183 -5.25 3.72 -16.20
C ARG A 183 -3.81 4.16 -15.93
N ILE A 184 -3.52 4.65 -14.72
CA ILE A 184 -2.15 5.05 -14.33
C ILE A 184 -1.20 3.85 -14.45
N ILE A 185 -1.58 2.70 -13.91
CA ILE A 185 -0.75 1.49 -13.95
C ILE A 185 -0.54 1.03 -15.39
N PHE A 186 -1.58 1.04 -16.22
CA PHE A 186 -1.46 0.67 -17.63
C PHE A 186 -0.49 1.59 -18.38
N THR A 187 -0.57 2.91 -18.14
CA THR A 187 0.35 3.89 -18.74
C THR A 187 1.78 3.66 -18.29
N VAL A 188 2.01 3.45 -16.98
CA VAL A 188 3.37 3.25 -16.45
C VAL A 188 3.97 1.93 -16.92
N MET A 189 3.21 0.83 -16.89
CA MET A 189 3.68 -0.49 -17.32
C MET A 189 3.90 -0.59 -18.83
N GLY A 190 3.17 0.22 -19.62
CA GLY A 190 3.31 0.33 -21.06
C GLY A 190 4.48 1.21 -21.53
N ALA A 191 5.12 1.96 -20.62
CA ALA A 191 6.26 2.79 -20.97
C ALA A 191 7.51 1.93 -21.24
N GLU A 192 8.15 2.14 -22.39
CA GLU A 192 9.33 1.38 -22.83
C GLU A 192 10.53 1.56 -21.87
N ASP A 193 10.64 2.72 -21.24
CA ASP A 193 11.72 3.14 -20.35
C ASP A 193 11.40 2.95 -18.86
N ALA A 194 10.27 2.32 -18.51
CA ALA A 194 9.93 2.03 -17.12
C ALA A 194 10.99 1.13 -16.46
N SER A 195 11.65 1.67 -15.42
CA SER A 195 12.66 0.94 -14.65
C SER A 195 12.09 -0.31 -13.96
N PRO A 196 12.93 -1.31 -13.63
CA PRO A 196 12.48 -2.47 -12.86
C PRO A 196 11.82 -2.09 -11.52
N SER A 197 12.36 -1.07 -10.83
CA SER A 197 11.78 -0.54 -9.57
C SER A 197 10.40 0.08 -9.77
N THR A 198 10.19 0.79 -10.88
CA THR A 198 8.88 1.37 -11.23
C THR A 198 7.87 0.28 -11.55
N ARG A 199 8.27 -0.75 -12.30
CA ARG A 199 7.43 -1.92 -12.59
C ARG A 199 7.05 -2.67 -11.32
N GLN A 200 7.99 -2.88 -10.40
CA GLN A 200 7.69 -3.50 -9.11
C GLN A 200 6.71 -2.65 -8.29
N ALA A 201 6.89 -1.33 -8.23
CA ALA A 201 5.94 -0.45 -7.56
C ALA A 201 4.53 -0.53 -8.16
N ALA A 202 4.41 -0.77 -9.47
CA ALA A 202 3.13 -0.98 -10.13
C ALA A 202 2.49 -2.32 -9.74
N VAL A 203 3.28 -3.40 -9.67
CA VAL A 203 2.84 -4.72 -9.16
C VAL A 203 2.32 -4.59 -7.74
N ASP A 204 3.11 -4.00 -6.85
CA ASP A 204 2.75 -3.80 -5.44
C ASP A 204 1.46 -2.97 -5.31
N CYS A 205 1.30 -1.95 -6.17
CA CYS A 205 0.08 -1.15 -6.23
C CYS A 205 -1.13 -2.02 -6.61
N VAL A 206 -1.05 -2.83 -7.68
CA VAL A 206 -2.13 -3.76 -8.04
C VAL A 206 -2.47 -4.70 -6.90
N GLU A 207 -1.47 -5.27 -6.24
CA GLU A 207 -1.70 -6.16 -5.09
C GLU A 207 -2.53 -5.50 -3.99
N GLN A 208 -2.20 -4.26 -3.61
CA GLN A 208 -2.92 -3.57 -2.53
C GLN A 208 -4.35 -3.20 -2.94
N TRP A 209 -4.54 -2.76 -4.18
CA TRP A 209 -5.86 -2.37 -4.66
C TRP A 209 -6.80 -3.56 -4.88
N VAL A 210 -6.28 -4.71 -5.32
CA VAL A 210 -7.08 -5.94 -5.47
C VAL A 210 -7.40 -6.59 -4.11
N LYS A 211 -6.64 -6.30 -3.05
CA LYS A 211 -6.98 -6.67 -1.66
C LYS A 211 -8.13 -5.86 -1.07
N LEU A 212 -8.53 -4.73 -1.70
CA LEU A 212 -9.61 -3.92 -1.16
C LEU A 212 -10.93 -4.73 -1.10
N PRO A 213 -11.69 -4.64 0.00
CA PRO A 213 -12.90 -5.42 0.14
C PRO A 213 -13.92 -5.05 -0.94
N GLY A 214 -14.59 -6.05 -1.52
CA GLY A 214 -15.61 -5.85 -2.56
C GLY A 214 -15.10 -5.17 -3.83
N VAL A 215 -13.81 -5.26 -4.12
CA VAL A 215 -13.27 -4.79 -5.41
C VAL A 215 -13.84 -5.64 -6.55
N GLY A 216 -14.27 -4.98 -7.62
CA GLY A 216 -14.80 -5.65 -8.80
C GLY A 216 -13.68 -6.29 -9.62
N LEU A 217 -13.44 -7.60 -9.54
CA LEU A 217 -12.28 -8.23 -10.21
C LEU A 217 -12.32 -8.07 -11.73
N GLN A 218 -13.51 -8.05 -12.33
CA GLN A 218 -13.68 -7.91 -13.77
C GLN A 218 -12.95 -6.69 -14.33
N GLN A 219 -13.00 -5.54 -13.62
CA GLN A 219 -12.38 -4.30 -14.09
C GLN A 219 -10.84 -4.34 -14.04
N TRP A 220 -10.27 -5.17 -13.16
CA TRP A 220 -8.82 -5.33 -12.97
C TRP A 220 -8.20 -6.34 -13.94
N THR A 221 -9.01 -7.19 -14.59
CA THR A 221 -8.55 -8.24 -15.53
C THR A 221 -7.48 -7.76 -16.54
N PRO A 222 -7.64 -6.61 -17.24
CA PRO A 222 -6.66 -6.16 -18.22
C PRO A 222 -5.28 -5.88 -17.61
N VAL A 223 -5.25 -5.27 -16.42
CA VAL A 223 -4.00 -4.94 -15.71
C VAL A 223 -3.38 -6.18 -15.09
N LEU A 224 -4.19 -7.10 -14.55
CA LEU A 224 -3.72 -8.36 -14.00
C LEU A 224 -2.94 -9.16 -15.04
N SER A 225 -3.40 -9.21 -16.30
CA SER A 225 -2.68 -9.88 -17.38
C SER A 225 -1.26 -9.30 -17.59
N VAL A 226 -1.13 -7.97 -17.58
CA VAL A 226 0.16 -7.28 -17.72
C VAL A 226 1.07 -7.55 -16.51
N VAL A 227 0.51 -7.48 -15.30
CA VAL A 227 1.26 -7.74 -14.06
C VAL A 227 1.75 -9.18 -13.99
N PHE A 228 0.90 -10.16 -14.28
CA PHE A 228 1.30 -11.57 -14.35
C PHE A 228 2.42 -11.77 -15.37
N GLY A 229 2.36 -11.13 -16.54
CA GLY A 229 3.47 -11.16 -17.49
C GLY A 229 4.77 -10.57 -16.91
N ALA A 230 4.68 -9.45 -16.19
CA ALA A 230 5.84 -8.76 -15.62
C ALA A 230 6.53 -9.53 -14.48
N VAL A 231 5.77 -10.30 -13.68
CA VAL A 231 6.31 -11.09 -12.57
C VAL A 231 6.48 -12.58 -12.91
N ALA A 232 6.43 -12.96 -14.19
CA ALA A 232 6.44 -14.36 -14.61
C ALA A 232 7.65 -15.17 -14.09
N GLU A 233 8.76 -14.51 -13.77
CA GLU A 233 9.98 -15.13 -13.24
C GLU A 233 10.12 -15.02 -11.71
N ASP A 234 9.25 -14.26 -11.03
CA ASP A 234 9.27 -14.05 -9.58
C ASP A 234 8.24 -14.95 -8.87
N SER A 235 8.71 -16.06 -8.28
CA SER A 235 7.86 -17.03 -7.59
C SER A 235 7.11 -16.44 -6.40
N ALA A 236 7.71 -15.49 -5.68
CA ALA A 236 7.10 -14.89 -4.50
C ALA A 236 5.95 -13.94 -4.91
N ALA A 237 6.18 -13.08 -5.91
CA ALA A 237 5.15 -12.20 -6.44
C ALA A 237 3.99 -12.97 -7.08
N LEU A 238 4.28 -14.03 -7.85
CA LEU A 238 3.24 -14.92 -8.40
C LEU A 238 2.41 -15.58 -7.29
N THR A 239 3.06 -16.11 -6.26
CA THR A 239 2.40 -16.73 -5.11
C THR A 239 1.47 -15.74 -4.42
N ASN A 240 1.92 -14.51 -4.17
CA ASN A 240 1.12 -13.47 -3.54
C ASN A 240 -0.10 -13.10 -4.38
N LEU A 241 0.07 -12.82 -5.67
CA LEU A 241 -1.03 -12.49 -6.58
C LEU A 241 -2.09 -13.60 -6.66
N LEU A 242 -1.66 -14.86 -6.79
CA LEU A 242 -2.58 -16.00 -6.83
C LEU A 242 -3.36 -16.13 -5.52
N ASN A 243 -2.70 -15.98 -4.37
CA ASN A 243 -3.37 -16.02 -3.07
C ASN A 243 -4.37 -14.87 -2.89
N ILE A 244 -4.03 -13.66 -3.33
CA ILE A 244 -4.93 -12.49 -3.30
C ILE A 244 -6.19 -12.76 -4.13
N LEU A 245 -6.01 -13.27 -5.35
CA LEU A 245 -7.13 -13.56 -6.24
C LEU A 245 -7.99 -14.71 -5.70
N ALA A 246 -7.37 -15.76 -5.18
CA ALA A 246 -8.09 -16.89 -4.58
C ALA A 246 -8.90 -16.49 -3.34
N ALA A 247 -8.40 -15.53 -2.57
CA ALA A 247 -9.10 -14.98 -1.40
C ALA A 247 -10.25 -14.02 -1.76
N ASN A 248 -10.39 -13.64 -3.03
CA ASN A 248 -11.42 -12.72 -3.48
C ASN A 248 -12.68 -13.49 -3.90
N ASP A 249 -13.80 -13.20 -3.22
CA ASP A 249 -15.08 -13.88 -3.40
C ASP A 249 -15.64 -13.77 -4.84
N GLU A 250 -15.24 -12.76 -5.62
CA GLU A 250 -15.71 -12.57 -7.00
C GLU A 250 -14.99 -13.44 -8.04
N LEU A 251 -13.89 -14.11 -7.66
CA LEU A 251 -13.13 -14.93 -8.61
C LEU A 251 -14.03 -16.01 -9.23
N ALA A 252 -14.81 -16.72 -8.41
CA ALA A 252 -15.74 -17.76 -8.85
C ALA A 252 -16.95 -17.24 -9.65
N SER A 253 -17.13 -15.92 -9.76
CA SER A 253 -18.16 -15.30 -10.59
C SER A 253 -17.61 -14.65 -11.86
N THR A 254 -16.29 -14.56 -12.01
CA THR A 254 -15.65 -13.88 -13.14
C THR A 254 -15.14 -14.90 -14.16
N ASP A 255 -16.06 -15.40 -15.01
CA ASP A 255 -15.80 -16.49 -15.97
C ASP A 255 -14.51 -16.27 -16.81
N GLN A 256 -14.32 -15.07 -17.37
CA GLN A 256 -13.15 -14.75 -18.21
C GLN A 256 -11.83 -14.79 -17.43
N LEU A 257 -11.80 -14.18 -16.24
CA LEU A 257 -10.60 -14.15 -15.41
C LEU A 257 -10.17 -15.56 -14.98
N VAL A 258 -11.13 -16.43 -14.65
CA VAL A 258 -10.83 -17.84 -14.36
C VAL A 258 -10.20 -18.53 -15.56
N HIS A 259 -10.72 -18.31 -16.77
CA HIS A 259 -10.13 -18.86 -17.99
C HIS A 259 -8.70 -18.33 -18.24
N ASP A 260 -8.49 -17.03 -18.09
CA ASP A 260 -7.19 -16.38 -18.28
C ASP A 260 -6.16 -16.90 -17.26
N LEU A 261 -6.56 -17.06 -15.99
CA LEU A 261 -5.71 -17.63 -14.94
C LEU A 261 -5.37 -19.09 -15.22
N CYS A 262 -6.35 -19.92 -15.63
CA CYS A 262 -6.08 -21.31 -16.00
C CYS A 262 -5.09 -21.38 -17.17
N HIS A 263 -5.28 -20.55 -18.21
CA HIS A 263 -4.35 -20.49 -19.33
C HIS A 263 -2.95 -20.04 -18.88
N TYR A 264 -2.86 -18.99 -18.06
CA TYR A 264 -1.60 -18.47 -17.54
C TYR A 264 -0.85 -19.52 -16.69
N ILE A 265 -1.56 -20.19 -15.78
CA ILE A 265 -1.00 -21.26 -14.94
C ILE A 265 -0.46 -22.40 -15.81
N THR A 266 -1.24 -22.86 -16.78
CA THR A 266 -0.90 -24.03 -17.60
C THR A 266 0.17 -23.75 -18.66
N THR A 267 0.34 -22.50 -19.09
CA THR A 267 1.30 -22.13 -20.13
C THR A 267 2.59 -21.54 -19.58
N LEU A 268 2.51 -20.58 -18.65
CA LEU A 268 3.67 -19.85 -18.15
C LEU A 268 4.15 -20.40 -16.81
N ILE A 269 3.28 -20.49 -15.80
CA ILE A 269 3.69 -20.95 -14.47
C ILE A 269 4.16 -22.41 -14.50
N ALA A 270 3.48 -23.27 -15.26
CA ALA A 270 3.88 -24.67 -15.40
C ALA A 270 5.29 -24.82 -16.00
N GLN A 271 5.65 -24.01 -17.00
CA GLN A 271 7.00 -24.04 -17.59
C GLN A 271 8.06 -23.59 -16.59
N LYS A 272 7.77 -22.52 -15.82
CA LYS A 272 8.64 -22.06 -14.74
C LYS A 272 8.80 -23.13 -13.66
N LEU A 273 7.70 -23.72 -13.18
CA LEU A 273 7.75 -24.79 -12.18
C LEU A 273 8.59 -25.98 -12.63
N LEU A 274 8.47 -26.40 -13.90
CA LEU A 274 9.29 -27.48 -14.44
C LEU A 274 10.79 -27.16 -14.37
N ARG A 275 11.17 -25.92 -14.68
CA ARG A 275 12.55 -25.45 -14.58
C ARG A 275 13.01 -25.35 -13.13
N ASP A 276 12.23 -24.71 -12.27
CA ASP A 276 12.58 -24.52 -10.86
C ASP A 276 12.68 -25.86 -10.11
N LEU A 277 11.81 -26.84 -10.43
CA LEU A 277 11.89 -28.22 -9.91
C LEU A 277 13.14 -28.97 -10.37
N THR A 278 13.65 -28.71 -11.57
CA THR A 278 14.92 -29.32 -12.01
C THR A 278 16.13 -28.77 -11.27
N GLU A 279 16.04 -27.55 -10.76
CA GLU A 279 17.12 -26.89 -10.02
C GLU A 279 17.10 -27.23 -8.53
N ASN A 280 15.94 -27.13 -7.88
CA ASN A 280 15.79 -27.41 -6.45
C ASN A 280 14.35 -27.84 -6.10
N VAL A 281 14.14 -29.15 -5.97
CA VAL A 281 12.84 -29.75 -5.64
C VAL A 281 12.34 -29.37 -4.23
N ASP A 282 13.26 -29.15 -3.28
CA ASP A 282 12.93 -28.87 -1.88
C ASP A 282 12.82 -27.35 -1.60
N SER A 283 12.64 -26.54 -2.64
CA SER A 283 12.50 -25.09 -2.50
C SER A 283 11.15 -24.72 -1.86
N ASP A 284 11.19 -24.05 -0.71
CA ASP A 284 10.00 -23.50 -0.03
C ASP A 284 9.19 -22.55 -0.93
N GLU A 285 9.85 -21.85 -1.86
CA GLU A 285 9.19 -20.98 -2.83
C GLU A 285 8.37 -21.76 -3.85
N VAL A 286 8.91 -22.90 -4.33
CA VAL A 286 8.19 -23.80 -5.26
C VAL A 286 6.99 -24.42 -4.55
N VAL A 287 7.15 -24.86 -3.30
CA VAL A 287 6.05 -25.39 -2.48
C VAL A 287 4.94 -24.35 -2.31
N SER A 288 5.32 -23.10 -1.99
CA SER A 288 4.37 -22.00 -1.80
C SER A 288 3.61 -21.66 -3.08
N LEU A 289 4.31 -21.62 -4.22
CA LEU A 289 3.71 -21.36 -5.52
C LEU A 289 2.72 -22.47 -5.92
N VAL A 290 3.09 -23.73 -5.75
CA VAL A 290 2.19 -24.88 -6.01
C VAL A 290 0.96 -24.82 -5.10
N SER A 291 1.12 -24.49 -3.83
CA SER A 291 0.00 -24.31 -2.89
C SER A 291 -0.97 -23.21 -3.34
N ALA A 292 -0.45 -22.06 -3.80
CA ALA A 292 -1.26 -20.97 -4.31
C ALA A 292 -2.04 -21.37 -5.59
N ILE A 293 -1.39 -22.09 -6.51
CA ILE A 293 -2.04 -22.65 -7.72
C ILE A 293 -3.20 -23.57 -7.33
N CYS A 294 -2.98 -24.48 -6.38
CA CYS A 294 -4.03 -25.38 -5.89
C CYS A 294 -5.21 -24.60 -5.30
N THR A 295 -4.93 -23.54 -4.54
CA THR A 295 -5.96 -22.68 -3.93
C THR A 295 -6.81 -21.97 -5.01
N VAL A 296 -6.16 -21.41 -6.04
CA VAL A 296 -6.86 -20.83 -7.19
C VAL A 296 -7.70 -21.88 -7.92
N ALA A 297 -7.13 -23.07 -8.17
CA ALA A 297 -7.82 -24.15 -8.87
C ALA A 297 -9.10 -24.57 -8.13
N VAL A 298 -9.02 -24.78 -6.80
CA VAL A 298 -10.19 -25.12 -5.96
C VAL A 298 -11.26 -24.04 -6.05
N THR A 299 -10.85 -22.77 -5.97
CA THR A 299 -11.77 -21.62 -6.04
C THR A 299 -12.43 -21.49 -7.42
N ALA A 300 -11.74 -21.89 -8.49
CA ALA A 300 -12.24 -21.86 -9.86
C ALA A 300 -13.21 -23.00 -10.22
N ILE A 301 -13.25 -24.11 -9.46
CA ILE A 301 -14.07 -25.29 -9.79
C ILE A 301 -15.53 -24.95 -10.13
N PRO A 302 -16.27 -24.15 -9.33
CA PRO A 302 -17.67 -23.86 -9.62
C PRO A 302 -17.88 -23.19 -10.99
N THR A 303 -16.97 -22.29 -11.36
CA THR A 303 -16.96 -21.60 -12.66
C THR A 303 -16.68 -22.56 -13.80
N LEU A 304 -15.65 -23.39 -13.65
CA LEU A 304 -15.25 -24.36 -14.67
C LEU A 304 -16.37 -25.38 -14.94
N LEU A 305 -17.02 -25.90 -13.89
CA LEU A 305 -18.17 -26.81 -14.02
C LEU A 305 -19.37 -26.12 -14.71
N ARG A 306 -19.63 -24.85 -14.36
CA ARG A 306 -20.69 -24.06 -14.99
C ARG A 306 -20.40 -23.85 -16.47
N ASN A 307 -19.17 -23.53 -16.84
CA ASN A 307 -18.77 -23.32 -18.23
C ASN A 307 -18.78 -24.63 -19.03
N ALA A 308 -18.33 -25.73 -18.45
CA ALA A 308 -18.45 -27.06 -19.07
C ALA A 308 -19.92 -27.43 -19.37
N LYS A 309 -20.84 -27.10 -18.47
CA LYS A 309 -22.28 -27.29 -18.69
C LYS A 309 -22.84 -26.39 -19.81
N LYS A 310 -22.39 -25.13 -19.90
CA LYS A 310 -22.81 -24.17 -20.94
C LYS A 310 -22.29 -24.56 -22.33
N SER A 311 -21.04 -25.02 -22.42
CA SER A 311 -20.36 -25.32 -23.68
C SER A 311 -20.78 -26.66 -24.31
N GLY A 312 -21.64 -27.44 -23.65
CA GLY A 312 -21.94 -28.81 -24.05
C GLY A 312 -20.70 -29.72 -23.93
N THR A 313 -20.88 -31.02 -24.17
CA THR A 313 -19.88 -32.10 -24.02
C THR A 313 -18.63 -32.01 -24.93
N GLY A 314 -18.20 -30.81 -25.34
CA GLY A 314 -17.10 -30.59 -26.30
C GLY A 314 -15.74 -30.24 -25.70
N LEU A 315 -15.57 -30.18 -24.37
CA LEU A 315 -14.34 -29.73 -23.71
C LEU A 315 -13.79 -30.71 -22.65
N LEU A 316 -14.29 -31.94 -22.62
CA LEU A 316 -13.83 -33.00 -21.70
C LEU A 316 -12.80 -33.97 -22.33
N TRP A 317 -12.12 -33.57 -23.42
CA TRP A 317 -11.04 -34.32 -24.04
C TRP A 317 -9.93 -33.39 -24.52
#